data_AF-A0A3P3WJT4-F1
#
_entry.id   AF-A0A3P3WJT4-F1
#
_cell.length_a   1.000
_cell.length_b   1.000
_cell.length_c   1.000
_cell.angle_alpha   90.00
_cell.angle_beta   90.00
_cell.angle_gamma   90.00
#
_symmetry.space_group_name_H-M   'P 1'
#
loop_
_entity.id
_entity.type
_entity.pdbx_description
1 polymer ?
#
loop_
_entity_poly.entity_id
_entity_poly.type
_entity_poly.pdbx_seq_one_letter_code
_entity_poly.pdbx_strand_id
1 'polypeptide(L)'
;MNNLINIKDDNMSDNYKNNRLGTYKIATSINRCQGILLIDDVPSFQFWGEKSKFSTTTYAQANHILLFSGKHEIKLQLFPKPWEKTFEKYAFGGLEFFYYDDLTFNQEYSLFKITTPSEKDNNIGGLPYYELKTELEVELPFDIIGWRNSVNLKDENENGHDISKELHQKITEISKIIAKREVNQFSNLIKEREALLETAFYFTKDEANQGLNDFLELIKDTNYELVPLPENANLHFYGYGKLITLLTPEREGVITLVNKNDPKDKIVLDFYFHRKQKGKPLEVIL
;
A
#
# COMPACT_ATOMS: atom_id res chain seq x y z
N MET A 1 6.11 -26.72 -13.07
CA MET A 1 5.71 -26.53 -14.48
C MET A 1 4.91 -25.24 -14.53
N ASN A 2 5.49 -24.21 -15.12
CA ASN A 2 4.90 -22.86 -15.16
C ASN A 2 3.90 -22.81 -16.32
N ASN A 3 2.60 -22.83 -16.01
CA ASN A 3 1.57 -22.47 -16.96
C ASN A 3 1.40 -20.94 -16.91
N LEU A 4 2.08 -20.25 -17.82
CA LEU A 4 1.74 -18.88 -18.19
C LEU A 4 0.39 -18.94 -18.91
N ILE A 5 -0.69 -18.51 -18.24
CA ILE A 5 -1.98 -18.31 -18.90
C ILE A 5 -1.88 -16.97 -19.63
N ASN A 6 -1.75 -17.06 -20.95
CA ASN A 6 -1.74 -15.92 -21.85
C ASN A 6 -3.20 -15.67 -22.25
N ILE A 7 -3.89 -14.73 -21.59
CA ILE A 7 -5.25 -14.34 -21.97
C ILE A 7 -5.14 -13.35 -23.14
N LYS A 8 -4.95 -13.88 -24.35
CA LYS A 8 -5.32 -13.16 -25.57
C LYS A 8 -6.70 -13.65 -25.99
N ASP A 9 -7.72 -12.89 -25.64
CA ASP A 9 -9.07 -13.11 -26.13
C ASP A 9 -9.20 -12.43 -27.51
N ASP A 10 -9.07 -13.22 -28.58
CA ASP A 10 -9.02 -12.77 -29.99
C ASP A 10 -10.41 -12.38 -30.56
N ASN A 11 -11.42 -12.11 -29.73
CA ASN A 11 -12.79 -11.81 -30.16
C ASN A 11 -13.36 -10.45 -29.70
N MET A 12 -12.52 -9.47 -29.37
CA MET A 12 -12.97 -8.09 -29.11
C MET A 12 -12.68 -7.18 -30.31
N SER A 13 -13.73 -6.55 -30.86
CA SER A 13 -13.61 -5.61 -31.98
C SER A 13 -12.74 -4.41 -31.63
N ASP A 14 -12.00 -3.88 -32.62
CA ASP A 14 -10.98 -2.83 -32.44
C ASP A 14 -11.49 -1.51 -31.82
N ASN A 15 -12.81 -1.31 -31.74
CA ASN A 15 -13.41 -0.15 -31.04
C ASN A 15 -13.34 -0.23 -29.51
N TYR A 16 -13.04 -1.40 -28.91
CA TYR A 16 -12.95 -1.58 -27.45
C TYR A 16 -11.56 -1.32 -26.86
N LYS A 17 -10.53 -1.13 -27.69
CA LYS A 17 -9.13 -0.99 -27.24
C LYS A 17 -8.78 0.39 -26.67
N ASN A 18 -9.59 1.42 -26.91
CA ASN A 18 -9.21 2.82 -26.65
C ASN A 18 -9.81 3.46 -25.38
N ASN A 19 -10.61 2.74 -24.57
CA ASN A 19 -11.29 3.32 -23.39
C ASN A 19 -11.42 2.32 -22.21
N ARG A 20 -10.44 1.45 -21.95
CA ARG A 20 -10.51 0.56 -20.77
C ARG A 20 -10.21 1.33 -19.48
N LEU A 21 -11.24 1.97 -18.91
CA LEU A 21 -11.27 2.38 -17.50
C LEU A 21 -11.74 1.17 -16.71
N GLY A 22 -10.82 0.28 -16.36
CA GLY A 22 -11.12 -0.85 -15.49
C GLY A 22 -10.26 -0.84 -14.26
N THR A 23 -10.83 -1.30 -13.15
CA THR A 23 -10.20 -1.27 -11.85
C THR A 23 -9.63 -2.64 -11.51
N TYR A 24 -8.33 -2.71 -11.26
CA TYR A 24 -7.68 -3.90 -10.72
C TYR A 24 -7.91 -3.96 -9.21
N LYS A 25 -8.38 -5.11 -8.73
CA LYS A 25 -8.66 -5.35 -7.32
C LYS A 25 -7.93 -6.59 -6.85
N ILE A 26 -7.56 -6.61 -5.57
CA ILE A 26 -6.98 -7.78 -4.93
C ILE A 26 -7.74 -8.11 -3.64
N ALA A 27 -8.21 -9.35 -3.57
CA ALA A 27 -8.67 -9.95 -2.32
C ALA A 27 -7.49 -10.62 -1.61
N THR A 28 -7.32 -10.28 -0.34
CA THR A 28 -6.30 -10.91 0.51
C THR A 28 -6.98 -11.53 1.71
N SER A 29 -6.83 -12.84 1.87
CA SER A 29 -7.33 -13.59 3.02
C SER A 29 -6.17 -14.06 3.88
N ILE A 30 -6.20 -13.75 5.16
CA ILE A 30 -5.18 -14.15 6.14
C ILE A 30 -5.89 -14.72 7.36
N ASN A 31 -5.46 -15.90 7.81
CA ASN A 31 -6.07 -16.58 8.94
C ASN A 31 -5.01 -17.22 9.83
N ARG A 32 -5.07 -16.93 11.13
CA ARG A 32 -4.16 -17.45 12.16
C ARG A 32 -2.68 -17.17 11.89
N CYS A 33 -2.38 -16.06 11.22
CA CYS A 33 -1.04 -15.59 10.95
C CYS A 33 -1.05 -14.07 10.70
N GLN A 34 0.14 -13.49 10.65
CA GLN A 34 0.39 -12.15 10.17
C GLN A 34 0.67 -12.18 8.67
N GLY A 35 0.43 -11.08 7.97
CA GLY A 35 0.88 -10.97 6.59
C GLY A 35 0.92 -9.57 6.01
N ILE A 36 1.72 -9.45 4.95
CA ILE A 36 1.98 -8.22 4.21
C ILE A 36 1.83 -8.55 2.73
N LEU A 37 0.90 -7.87 2.07
CA LEU A 37 0.77 -7.89 0.62
C LEU A 37 1.65 -6.79 0.03
N LEU A 38 2.53 -7.18 -0.89
CA LEU A 38 3.39 -6.30 -1.66
C LEU A 38 3.04 -6.41 -3.16
N ILE A 39 2.98 -5.28 -3.83
CA ILE A 39 2.93 -5.16 -5.29
C ILE A 39 4.14 -4.32 -5.69
N ASP A 40 5.04 -4.89 -6.50
CA ASP A 40 6.34 -4.27 -6.84
C ASP A 40 7.12 -3.76 -5.61
N ASP A 41 7.15 -4.59 -4.56
CA ASP A 41 7.78 -4.27 -3.26
C ASP A 41 7.16 -3.08 -2.51
N VAL A 42 5.97 -2.61 -2.90
CA VAL A 42 5.20 -1.58 -2.20
C VAL A 42 4.05 -2.22 -1.40
N PRO A 43 3.89 -1.92 -0.10
CA PRO A 43 2.80 -2.47 0.70
C PRO A 43 1.43 -1.97 0.20
N SER A 44 0.57 -2.92 -0.17
CA SER A 44 -0.83 -2.66 -0.48
C SER A 44 -1.73 -2.95 0.71
N PHE A 45 -1.38 -3.94 1.53
CA PHE A 45 -2.14 -4.31 2.73
C PHE A 45 -1.23 -4.92 3.80
N GLN A 46 -1.51 -4.62 5.07
CA GLN A 46 -0.77 -5.15 6.21
C GLN A 46 -1.73 -5.62 7.32
N PHE A 47 -1.56 -6.87 7.73
CA PHE A 47 -2.24 -7.47 8.87
C PHE A 47 -1.21 -7.97 9.87
N TRP A 48 -0.90 -7.14 10.86
CA TRP A 48 0.25 -7.30 11.75
C TRP A 48 -0.11 -7.00 13.20
N GLY A 49 0.67 -7.52 14.14
CA GLY A 49 0.49 -7.24 15.56
C GLY A 49 -0.81 -7.81 16.14
N GLU A 50 -1.34 -7.18 17.18
CA GLU A 50 -2.48 -7.70 17.95
C GLU A 50 -3.73 -8.02 17.10
N LYS A 51 -4.03 -7.24 16.05
CA LYS A 51 -5.15 -7.50 15.14
C LYS A 51 -5.04 -8.84 14.41
N SER A 52 -3.81 -9.34 14.21
CA SER A 52 -3.55 -10.63 13.53
C SER A 52 -3.84 -11.88 14.37
N LYS A 53 -4.30 -11.70 15.61
CA LYS A 53 -4.84 -12.81 16.41
C LYS A 53 -6.11 -13.40 15.79
N PHE A 54 -6.81 -12.62 14.97
CA PHE A 54 -8.02 -13.00 14.26
C PHE A 54 -7.74 -13.35 12.79
N SER A 55 -8.81 -13.51 12.02
CA SER A 55 -8.76 -13.68 10.56
C SER A 55 -9.22 -12.40 9.89
N THR A 56 -8.73 -12.14 8.68
CA THR A 56 -9.22 -11.03 7.86
C THR A 56 -9.32 -11.44 6.41
N THR A 57 -10.30 -10.88 5.72
CA THR A 57 -10.35 -10.84 4.26
C THR A 57 -10.60 -9.39 3.87
N THR A 58 -9.71 -8.82 3.07
CA THR A 58 -9.84 -7.47 2.53
C THR A 58 -9.96 -7.51 1.02
N TYR A 59 -10.63 -6.52 0.45
CA TYR A 59 -10.69 -6.25 -0.98
C TYR A 59 -10.17 -4.83 -1.19
N ALA A 60 -9.05 -4.68 -1.88
CA ALA A 60 -8.42 -3.39 -2.13
C ALA A 60 -8.25 -3.12 -3.63
N GLN A 61 -8.37 -1.87 -4.03
CA GLN A 61 -7.97 -1.45 -5.38
C GLN A 61 -6.45 -1.40 -5.48
N ALA A 62 -5.88 -1.93 -6.55
CA ALA A 62 -4.43 -2.02 -6.74
C ALA A 62 -3.85 -0.90 -7.63
N ASN A 63 -4.70 -0.15 -8.35
CA ASN A 63 -4.27 0.80 -9.39
C ASN A 63 -3.27 1.86 -8.90
N HIS A 64 -3.42 2.36 -7.68
CA HIS A 64 -2.50 3.35 -7.09
C HIS A 64 -1.07 2.83 -6.85
N ILE A 65 -0.86 1.51 -6.94
CA ILE A 65 0.47 0.87 -6.84
C ILE A 65 0.91 0.29 -8.19
N LEU A 66 -0.03 -0.14 -9.03
CA LEU A 66 0.23 -0.53 -10.41
C LEU A 66 0.44 0.73 -11.26
N LEU A 67 1.68 1.20 -11.36
CA LEU A 67 1.97 2.52 -11.95
C LEU A 67 2.16 2.52 -13.48
N PHE A 68 2.22 1.36 -14.14
CA PHE A 68 2.49 1.25 -15.58
C PHE A 68 1.92 -0.05 -16.15
N SER A 69 1.77 -0.14 -17.47
CA SER A 69 1.37 -1.40 -18.12
C SER A 69 2.56 -2.37 -18.21
N GLY A 70 2.30 -3.65 -17.98
CA GLY A 70 3.31 -4.71 -18.08
C GLY A 70 3.26 -5.67 -16.90
N LYS A 71 4.40 -6.30 -16.62
CA LYS A 71 4.52 -7.30 -15.57
C LYS A 71 4.79 -6.68 -14.21
N HIS A 72 4.03 -7.09 -13.22
CA HIS A 72 4.16 -6.71 -11.82
C HIS A 72 4.40 -7.93 -10.94
N GLU A 73 5.25 -7.77 -9.93
CA GLU A 73 5.51 -8.78 -8.92
C GLU A 73 4.49 -8.65 -7.79
N ILE A 74 3.79 -9.74 -7.46
CA ILE A 74 2.84 -9.80 -6.35
C ILE A 74 3.34 -10.80 -5.31
N LYS A 75 3.46 -10.35 -4.06
CA LYS A 75 3.89 -11.19 -2.92
C LYS A 75 2.94 -11.06 -1.74
N LEU A 76 2.51 -12.17 -1.16
CA LEU A 76 1.97 -12.21 0.19
C LEU A 76 2.98 -12.89 1.10
N GLN A 77 3.63 -12.08 1.94
CA GLN A 77 4.56 -12.55 2.96
C GLN A 77 3.78 -12.88 4.22
N LEU A 78 3.91 -14.11 4.70
CA LEU A 78 3.21 -14.60 5.88
C LEU A 78 4.21 -14.84 7.02
N PHE A 79 3.77 -14.53 8.24
CA PHE A 79 4.54 -14.74 9.46
C PHE A 79 3.63 -15.37 10.52
N PRO A 80 4.18 -16.13 11.48
CA PRO A 80 3.42 -16.63 12.61
C PRO A 80 2.67 -15.51 13.34
N LYS A 81 1.67 -15.87 14.15
CA LYS A 81 1.01 -14.90 15.04
C LYS A 81 2.05 -14.17 15.92
N PRO A 82 1.70 -13.00 16.46
CA PRO A 82 2.58 -12.28 17.38
C PRO A 82 3.07 -13.22 18.47
N TRP A 83 4.36 -13.12 18.79
CA TRP A 83 5.03 -13.89 19.85
C TRP A 83 5.26 -15.39 19.54
N GLU A 84 4.71 -15.92 18.44
CA GLU A 84 4.94 -17.29 18.00
C GLU A 84 6.17 -17.38 17.10
N LYS A 85 6.91 -18.49 17.19
CA LYS A 85 8.10 -18.73 16.36
C LYS A 85 7.78 -19.42 15.04
N THR A 86 6.66 -20.13 14.97
CA THR A 86 6.26 -20.95 13.84
C THR A 86 4.75 -20.93 13.64
N PHE A 87 4.28 -21.17 12.42
CA PHE A 87 2.86 -21.23 12.13
C PHE A 87 2.15 -22.36 12.88
N GLU A 88 0.92 -22.10 13.31
CA GLU A 88 -0.02 -23.13 13.74
C GLU A 88 -0.48 -23.98 12.53
N LYS A 89 -0.97 -25.20 12.80
CA LYS A 89 -1.45 -26.16 11.78
C LYS A 89 -2.46 -25.57 10.78
N TYR A 90 -3.26 -24.58 11.19
CA TYR A 90 -4.34 -23.99 10.39
C TYR A 90 -4.03 -22.57 9.93
N ALA A 91 -2.76 -22.16 9.92
CA ALA A 91 -2.36 -20.89 9.33
C ALA A 91 -2.62 -20.92 7.82
N PHE A 92 -3.19 -19.83 7.30
CA PHE A 92 -3.60 -19.74 5.90
C PHE A 92 -3.38 -18.34 5.37
N GLY A 93 -2.91 -18.27 4.12
CA GLY A 93 -2.90 -17.05 3.32
C GLY A 93 -3.44 -17.34 1.92
N GLY A 94 -4.14 -16.37 1.35
CA GLY A 94 -4.68 -16.46 0.01
C GLY A 94 -4.73 -15.10 -0.65
N LEU A 95 -4.45 -15.09 -1.96
CA LEU A 95 -4.62 -13.96 -2.85
C LEU A 95 -5.54 -14.35 -3.99
N GLU A 96 -6.45 -13.45 -4.33
CA GLU A 96 -7.21 -13.51 -5.57
C GLU A 96 -7.22 -12.13 -6.20
N PHE A 97 -6.90 -12.07 -7.49
CA PHE A 97 -6.77 -10.81 -8.21
C PHE A 97 -7.83 -10.73 -9.28
N PHE A 98 -8.43 -9.56 -9.42
CA PHE A 98 -9.59 -9.34 -10.27
C PHE A 98 -9.37 -8.13 -11.16
N TYR A 99 -9.94 -8.19 -12.35
CA TYR A 99 -10.21 -7.02 -13.18
C TYR A 99 -11.71 -6.74 -13.14
N TYR A 100 -12.07 -5.50 -12.85
CA TYR A 100 -13.45 -5.04 -12.83
C TYR A 100 -13.65 -4.05 -13.98
N ASP A 101 -14.52 -4.39 -14.93
CA ASP A 101 -14.87 -3.52 -16.05
C ASP A 101 -15.96 -2.53 -15.62
N ASP A 102 -15.58 -1.26 -15.47
CA ASP A 102 -16.49 -0.20 -15.04
C ASP A 102 -17.47 0.22 -16.16
N LEU A 103 -17.23 -0.16 -17.43
CA LEU A 103 -18.07 0.22 -18.57
C LEU A 103 -19.20 -0.75 -18.88
N THR A 104 -19.04 -2.04 -18.56
CA THR A 104 -20.00 -3.09 -18.98
C THR A 104 -20.94 -3.56 -17.87
N PHE A 105 -21.12 -2.78 -16.79
CA PHE A 105 -21.98 -3.11 -15.64
C PHE A 105 -21.61 -4.43 -14.93
N ASN A 106 -20.59 -4.36 -14.08
CA ASN A 106 -20.34 -5.27 -12.94
C ASN A 106 -19.88 -6.70 -13.26
N GLN A 107 -19.10 -6.93 -14.32
CA GLN A 107 -18.44 -8.23 -14.49
C GLN A 107 -17.04 -8.20 -13.87
N GLU A 108 -16.85 -9.04 -12.86
CA GLU A 108 -15.56 -9.27 -12.21
C GLU A 108 -14.89 -10.48 -12.87
N TYR A 109 -13.68 -10.27 -13.38
CA TYR A 109 -12.87 -11.30 -14.01
C TYR A 109 -11.75 -11.71 -13.07
N SER A 110 -11.82 -12.90 -12.51
CA SER A 110 -10.72 -13.48 -11.71
C SER A 110 -9.54 -13.75 -12.63
N LEU A 111 -8.43 -13.05 -12.40
CA LEU A 111 -7.19 -13.18 -13.18
C LEU A 111 -6.33 -14.32 -12.65
N PHE A 112 -6.22 -14.44 -11.32
CA PHE A 112 -5.58 -15.57 -10.66
C PHE A 112 -6.05 -15.74 -9.23
N LYS A 113 -5.84 -16.94 -8.69
CA LYS A 113 -5.99 -17.27 -7.28
C LYS A 113 -4.83 -18.15 -6.82
N ILE A 114 -4.18 -17.77 -5.74
CA ILE A 114 -3.11 -18.57 -5.10
C ILE A 114 -3.32 -18.63 -3.59
N THR A 115 -3.07 -19.78 -2.99
CA THR A 115 -3.23 -19.99 -1.54
C THR A 115 -2.08 -20.81 -0.98
N THR A 116 -1.91 -20.76 0.34
CA THR A 116 -1.05 -21.72 1.05
C THR A 116 -1.52 -23.15 0.81
N PRO A 117 -0.62 -24.15 0.85
CA PRO A 117 -0.98 -25.57 0.74
C PRO A 117 -2.04 -25.99 1.76
N SER A 118 -2.93 -26.90 1.36
CA SER A 118 -3.97 -27.41 2.24
C SER A 118 -3.40 -28.37 3.30
N GLU A 119 -4.19 -28.77 4.30
CA GLU A 119 -3.78 -29.82 5.25
C GLU A 119 -3.40 -31.14 4.57
N LYS A 120 -4.00 -31.45 3.41
CA LYS A 120 -3.68 -32.66 2.65
C LYS A 120 -2.34 -32.55 1.91
N ASP A 121 -1.86 -31.33 1.71
CA ASP A 121 -0.68 -31.01 0.89
C ASP A 121 0.52 -30.56 1.74
N ASN A 122 0.63 -31.04 2.99
CA ASN A 122 1.55 -30.54 4.01
C ASN A 122 1.42 -29.01 4.17
N ASN A 123 0.46 -28.61 5.00
CA ASN A 123 0.25 -27.20 5.37
C ASN A 123 1.53 -26.48 5.82
N ILE A 124 1.46 -25.17 5.96
CA ILE A 124 2.61 -24.35 6.37
C ILE A 124 2.95 -24.46 7.88
N GLY A 125 2.26 -25.32 8.62
CA GLY A 125 2.44 -25.47 10.07
C GLY A 125 3.87 -25.86 10.44
N GLY A 126 4.41 -25.22 11.48
CA GLY A 126 5.80 -25.43 11.93
C GLY A 126 6.85 -24.62 11.16
N LEU A 127 6.51 -23.96 10.05
CA LEU A 127 7.43 -23.05 9.37
C LEU A 127 7.50 -21.69 10.09
N PRO A 128 8.65 -20.99 10.10
CA PRO A 128 8.75 -19.66 10.69
C PRO A 128 8.32 -18.53 9.73
N TYR A 129 8.17 -18.85 8.45
CA TYR A 129 7.89 -17.90 7.38
C TYR A 129 7.38 -18.64 6.14
N TYR A 130 6.50 -18.02 5.36
CA TYR A 130 6.03 -18.54 4.08
C TYR A 130 5.72 -17.37 3.14
N GLU A 131 5.99 -17.54 1.85
CA GLU A 131 5.70 -16.52 0.82
C GLU A 131 4.86 -17.13 -0.29
N LEU A 132 3.74 -16.49 -0.62
CA LEU A 132 3.08 -16.68 -1.91
C LEU A 132 3.59 -15.62 -2.86
N LYS A 133 4.05 -16.04 -4.03
CA LYS A 133 4.62 -15.14 -5.04
C LYS A 133 4.10 -15.49 -6.42
N THR A 134 3.71 -14.48 -7.18
CA THR A 134 3.35 -14.60 -8.60
C THR A 134 3.72 -13.33 -9.36
N GLU A 135 3.64 -13.40 -10.68
CA GLU A 135 3.65 -12.24 -11.56
C GLU A 135 2.27 -12.08 -12.18
N LEU A 136 1.88 -10.83 -12.44
CA LEU A 136 0.67 -10.49 -13.18
C LEU A 136 1.01 -9.48 -14.27
N GLU A 137 0.49 -9.69 -15.47
CA GLU A 137 0.56 -8.72 -16.55
C GLU A 137 -0.72 -7.87 -16.55
N VAL A 138 -0.58 -6.54 -16.52
CA VAL A 138 -1.69 -5.58 -16.48
C VAL A 138 -1.60 -4.60 -17.64
N GLU A 139 -2.76 -4.17 -18.13
CA GLU A 139 -2.91 -3.06 -19.06
C GLU A 139 -3.58 -1.89 -18.34
N LEU A 140 -2.96 -0.72 -18.40
CA LEU A 140 -3.43 0.53 -17.79
C LEU A 140 -3.47 1.64 -18.83
N PRO A 141 -4.43 2.57 -18.75
CA PRO A 141 -4.53 3.69 -19.68
C PRO A 141 -3.54 4.83 -19.35
N PHE A 142 -2.61 4.59 -18.41
CA PHE A 142 -1.61 5.57 -17.97
C PHE A 142 -0.24 4.92 -17.78
N ASP A 143 0.79 5.77 -17.72
CA ASP A 143 2.15 5.43 -17.31
C ASP A 143 2.65 6.49 -16.32
N ILE A 144 2.51 6.20 -15.03
CA ILE A 144 2.91 7.08 -13.94
C ILE A 144 4.34 6.72 -13.54
N ILE A 145 5.30 7.62 -13.74
CA ILE A 145 6.69 7.38 -13.29
C ILE A 145 6.71 7.12 -11.78
N GLY A 146 6.02 7.98 -11.01
CA GLY A 146 5.93 7.91 -9.55
C GLY A 146 7.30 7.74 -8.90
N TRP A 147 7.42 6.74 -8.03
CA TRP A 147 8.66 6.45 -7.33
C TRP A 147 9.68 5.62 -8.15
N ARG A 148 9.31 5.08 -9.32
CA ARG A 148 10.10 4.06 -10.03
C ARG A 148 11.50 4.56 -10.46
N ASN A 149 11.63 5.85 -10.74
CA ASN A 149 12.90 6.50 -11.09
C ASN A 149 13.56 7.25 -9.91
N SER A 150 13.10 7.03 -8.68
CA SER A 150 13.68 7.66 -7.50
C SER A 150 15.05 7.07 -7.17
N VAL A 151 15.80 7.83 -6.37
CA VAL A 151 17.04 7.36 -5.79
C VAL A 151 16.79 6.17 -4.87
N ASN A 152 17.69 5.19 -4.88
CA ASN A 152 17.69 4.10 -3.90
C ASN A 152 18.18 4.63 -2.54
N LEU A 153 17.23 4.88 -1.65
CA LEU A 153 17.47 5.43 -0.31
C LEU A 153 18.10 4.38 0.61
N LYS A 154 17.86 3.09 0.36
CA LYS A 154 18.53 2.00 1.08
C LYS A 154 20.04 2.04 0.81
N ASP A 155 20.42 2.20 -0.44
CA ASP A 155 21.84 2.34 -0.82
C ASP A 155 22.44 3.61 -0.21
N GLU A 156 21.73 4.76 -0.21
CA GLU A 156 22.22 5.97 0.47
C GLU A 156 22.46 5.74 1.97
N ASN A 157 21.54 5.02 2.64
CA ASN A 157 21.65 4.68 4.05
C ASN A 157 22.85 3.79 4.35
N GLU A 158 23.04 2.74 3.55
CA GLU A 158 24.17 1.81 3.68
C GLU A 158 25.53 2.49 3.40
N ASN A 159 25.52 3.58 2.62
CA ASN A 159 26.72 4.38 2.30
C ASN A 159 26.91 5.60 3.22
N GLY A 160 26.31 5.60 4.41
CA GLY A 160 26.62 6.53 5.50
C GLY A 160 25.76 7.80 5.57
N HIS A 161 24.72 7.92 4.75
CA HIS A 161 23.73 8.98 4.89
C HIS A 161 22.64 8.55 5.87
N ASP A 162 22.40 9.30 6.95
CA ASP A 162 21.42 8.93 7.98
C ASP A 162 19.98 9.23 7.53
N ILE A 163 19.42 8.31 6.72
CA ILE A 163 18.06 8.39 6.20
C ILE A 163 17.03 8.38 7.33
N SER A 164 17.29 7.63 8.40
CA SER A 164 16.40 7.56 9.56
C SER A 164 16.23 8.94 10.18
N LYS A 165 17.32 9.65 10.46
CA LYS A 165 17.28 11.00 11.04
C LYS A 165 16.57 12.00 10.13
N GLU A 166 16.85 11.96 8.82
CA GLU A 166 16.20 12.85 7.86
C GLU A 166 14.68 12.61 7.80
N LEU A 167 14.26 11.34 7.78
CA LEU A 167 12.84 10.98 7.77
C LEU A 167 12.13 11.40 9.06
N HIS A 168 12.76 11.21 10.23
CA HIS A 168 12.22 11.71 11.50
C HIS A 168 12.04 13.24 11.49
N GLN A 169 12.98 13.98 10.92
CA GLN A 169 12.85 15.42 10.76
C GLN A 169 11.67 15.79 9.85
N LYS A 170 11.51 15.08 8.73
CA LYS A 170 10.40 15.32 7.79
C LYS A 170 9.04 15.03 8.42
N ILE A 171 8.90 13.92 9.13
CA ILE A 171 7.67 13.56 9.84
C ILE A 171 7.38 14.57 10.96
N THR A 172 8.40 15.02 11.68
CA THR A 172 8.24 16.08 12.70
C THR A 172 7.76 17.40 12.09
N GLU A 173 8.23 17.76 10.90
CA GLU A 173 7.76 18.92 10.15
C GLU A 173 6.27 18.78 9.81
N ILE A 174 5.87 17.62 9.26
CA ILE A 174 4.47 17.31 8.92
C ILE A 174 3.58 17.38 10.17
N SER A 175 4.00 16.75 11.27
CA SER A 175 3.30 16.79 12.55
C SER A 175 3.07 18.23 13.04
N LYS A 176 4.06 19.12 12.87
CA LYS A 176 3.90 20.54 13.23
C LYS A 176 2.89 21.26 12.32
N ILE A 177 2.92 20.99 11.02
CA ILE A 177 1.96 21.55 10.05
C ILE A 177 0.53 21.12 10.43
N ILE A 178 0.33 19.83 10.72
CA ILE A 178 -0.97 19.27 11.13
C ILE A 178 -1.42 19.87 12.47
N ALA A 179 -0.55 19.88 13.48
CA ALA A 179 -0.88 20.42 14.81
C ALA A 179 -1.27 21.91 14.77
N LYS A 180 -0.66 22.68 13.86
CA LYS A 180 -1.01 24.09 13.60
C LYS A 180 -2.17 24.28 12.62
N ARG A 181 -2.67 23.20 12.02
CA ARG A 181 -3.75 23.19 11.02
C ARG A 181 -3.43 24.05 9.80
N GLU A 182 -2.16 24.06 9.39
CA GLU A 182 -1.66 24.85 8.25
C GLU A 182 -2.02 24.17 6.91
N VAL A 183 -3.31 24.16 6.57
CA VAL A 183 -3.85 23.38 5.44
C VAL A 183 -3.22 23.68 4.08
N ASN A 184 -2.82 24.92 3.82
CA ASN A 184 -2.15 25.27 2.56
C ASN A 184 -0.76 24.63 2.47
N GLN A 185 -0.03 24.57 3.59
CA GLN A 185 1.27 23.89 3.62
C GLN A 185 1.10 22.38 3.51
N PHE A 186 0.09 21.83 4.20
CA PHE A 186 -0.22 20.40 4.12
C PHE A 186 -0.63 19.98 2.71
N SER A 187 -1.52 20.72 2.06
CA SER A 187 -1.95 20.48 0.67
C SER A 187 -0.76 20.48 -0.30
N ASN A 188 0.16 21.45 -0.15
CA ASN A 188 1.37 21.48 -0.97
C ASN A 188 2.28 20.27 -0.73
N LEU A 189 2.33 19.76 0.50
CA LEU A 189 3.17 18.63 0.88
C LEU A 189 2.69 17.31 0.26
N ILE A 190 1.37 17.10 0.16
CA ILE A 190 0.77 15.87 -0.39
C ILE A 190 0.45 15.97 -1.89
N LYS A 191 0.72 17.11 -2.54
CA LYS A 191 0.26 17.40 -3.91
C LYS A 191 0.65 16.33 -4.93
N GLU A 192 1.87 15.77 -4.83
CA GLU A 192 2.33 14.74 -5.75
C GLU A 192 1.59 13.41 -5.55
N ARG A 193 1.35 13.02 -4.29
CA ARG A 193 0.49 11.89 -3.94
C ARG A 193 -0.93 12.08 -4.50
N GLU A 194 -1.55 13.23 -4.29
CA GLU A 194 -2.92 13.47 -4.77
C GLU A 194 -3.01 13.42 -6.31
N ALA A 195 -2.03 13.98 -7.03
CA ALA A 195 -1.98 13.89 -8.49
C ALA A 195 -1.83 12.44 -8.99
N LEU A 196 -1.08 11.61 -8.26
CA LEU A 196 -0.97 10.18 -8.54
C LEU A 196 -2.31 9.49 -8.32
N LEU A 197 -2.98 9.73 -7.19
CA LEU A 197 -4.27 9.11 -6.88
C LEU A 197 -5.38 9.52 -7.84
N GLU A 198 -5.45 10.81 -8.22
CA GLU A 198 -6.38 11.32 -9.24
C GLU A 198 -6.29 10.50 -10.53
N THR A 199 -5.06 10.27 -11.01
CA THR A 199 -4.83 9.50 -12.24
C THR A 199 -5.11 8.01 -12.04
N ALA A 200 -4.60 7.43 -10.96
CA ALA A 200 -4.63 5.98 -10.75
C ALA A 200 -6.03 5.44 -10.43
N PHE A 201 -6.85 6.23 -9.74
CA PHE A 201 -8.25 5.89 -9.46
C PHE A 201 -9.23 6.41 -10.50
N TYR A 202 -8.73 6.99 -11.60
CA TYR A 202 -9.56 7.54 -12.69
C TYR A 202 -10.56 8.59 -12.21
N PHE A 203 -10.20 9.35 -11.18
CA PHE A 203 -11.09 10.37 -10.63
C PHE A 203 -11.31 11.48 -11.66
N THR A 204 -12.56 11.94 -11.74
CA THR A 204 -12.85 13.24 -12.32
C THR A 204 -12.22 14.33 -11.45
N LYS A 205 -12.04 15.52 -12.02
CA LYS A 205 -11.52 16.67 -11.27
C LYS A 205 -12.37 17.01 -10.05
N ASP A 206 -13.69 16.84 -10.15
CA ASP A 206 -14.60 17.14 -9.04
C ASP A 206 -14.45 16.10 -7.91
N GLU A 207 -14.31 14.81 -8.24
CA GLU A 207 -14.04 13.74 -7.27
C GLU A 207 -12.67 13.94 -6.59
N ALA A 208 -11.63 14.25 -7.37
CA ALA A 208 -10.30 14.51 -6.83
C ALA A 208 -10.29 15.75 -5.91
N ASN A 209 -10.97 16.82 -6.29
CA ASN A 209 -11.11 18.02 -5.46
C ASN A 209 -11.91 17.72 -4.19
N GLN A 210 -12.98 16.93 -4.28
CA GLN A 210 -13.76 16.54 -3.10
C GLN A 210 -12.92 15.70 -2.14
N GLY A 211 -12.19 14.69 -2.63
CA GLY A 211 -11.32 13.85 -1.81
C GLY A 211 -10.22 14.66 -1.12
N LEU A 212 -9.58 15.59 -1.82
CA LEU A 212 -8.62 16.52 -1.22
C LEU A 212 -9.30 17.39 -0.15
N ASN A 213 -10.47 17.97 -0.44
CA ASN A 213 -11.20 18.80 0.52
C ASN A 213 -11.56 18.03 1.79
N ASP A 214 -12.06 16.79 1.67
CA ASP A 214 -12.39 15.94 2.81
C ASP A 214 -11.15 15.68 3.68
N PHE A 215 -9.99 15.44 3.05
CA PHE A 215 -8.74 15.26 3.79
C PHE A 215 -8.28 16.56 4.47
N LEU A 216 -8.42 17.71 3.80
CA LEU A 216 -8.10 19.00 4.41
C LEU A 216 -9.06 19.37 5.54
N GLU A 217 -10.34 19.01 5.46
CA GLU A 217 -11.30 19.21 6.55
C GLU A 217 -10.95 18.35 7.77
N LEU A 218 -10.49 17.11 7.59
CA LEU A 218 -9.93 16.32 8.69
C LEU A 218 -8.77 17.06 9.39
N ILE A 219 -7.85 17.67 8.63
CA ILE A 219 -6.74 18.44 9.22
C ILE A 219 -7.24 19.71 9.95
N LYS A 220 -8.35 20.32 9.52
CA LYS A 220 -8.95 21.46 10.21
C LYS A 220 -9.76 21.08 11.44
N ASP A 221 -10.26 19.84 11.51
CA ASP A 221 -11.22 19.42 12.52
C ASP A 221 -10.64 19.51 13.94
N THR A 222 -11.18 20.44 14.72
CA THR A 222 -10.79 20.69 16.10
C THR A 222 -11.13 19.58 17.07
N ASN A 223 -11.99 18.63 16.68
CA ASN A 223 -12.32 17.45 17.48
C ASN A 223 -11.19 16.43 17.50
N TYR A 224 -10.28 16.47 16.53
CA TYR A 224 -9.12 15.59 16.49
C TYR A 224 -7.87 16.28 17.04
N GLU A 225 -7.10 15.55 17.85
CA GLU A 225 -5.79 15.96 18.35
C GLU A 225 -4.70 15.02 17.84
N LEU A 226 -3.54 15.62 17.54
CA LEU A 226 -2.36 14.87 17.15
C LEU A 226 -1.74 14.19 18.37
N VAL A 227 -1.54 12.88 18.28
CA VAL A 227 -0.82 12.09 19.27
C VAL A 227 0.69 12.33 19.12
N PRO A 228 1.46 12.40 20.22
CA PRO A 228 2.91 12.45 20.14
C PRO A 228 3.49 11.33 19.29
N LEU A 229 4.53 11.64 18.50
CA LEU A 229 5.19 10.65 17.67
C LEU A 229 5.77 9.52 18.54
N PRO A 230 5.55 8.25 18.18
CA PRO A 230 6.06 7.11 18.93
C PRO A 230 7.59 7.02 18.87
N GLU A 231 8.23 6.81 20.03
CA GLU A 231 9.70 6.74 20.14
C GLU A 231 10.30 5.45 19.57
N ASN A 232 9.50 4.39 19.47
CA ASN A 232 9.90 3.06 19.02
C ASN A 232 9.56 2.78 17.55
N ALA A 233 9.26 3.82 16.77
CA ALA A 233 9.05 3.68 15.34
C ALA A 233 10.35 3.35 14.62
N ASN A 234 10.25 2.54 13.57
CA ASN A 234 11.41 2.06 12.81
C ASN A 234 11.29 2.46 11.34
N LEU A 235 12.46 2.67 10.72
CA LEU A 235 12.59 2.91 9.29
C LEU A 235 12.29 1.63 8.51
N HIS A 236 11.40 1.74 7.53
CA HIS A 236 11.11 0.68 6.57
C HIS A 236 11.45 1.14 5.16
N PHE A 237 12.01 0.23 4.37
CA PHE A 237 12.31 0.42 2.96
C PHE A 237 11.36 -0.42 2.11
N TYR A 238 10.86 0.18 1.03
CA TYR A 238 9.95 -0.43 0.07
C TYR A 238 10.27 0.05 -1.34
N GLY A 239 9.55 -0.45 -2.36
CA GLY A 239 9.77 -0.07 -3.75
C GLY A 239 11.22 -0.33 -4.19
N TYR A 240 11.77 -1.47 -3.77
CA TYR A 240 13.16 -1.88 -4.00
C TYR A 240 14.19 -0.89 -3.44
N GLY A 241 13.91 -0.33 -2.25
CA GLY A 241 14.77 0.62 -1.55
C GLY A 241 14.56 2.09 -1.91
N LYS A 242 13.62 2.39 -2.82
CA LYS A 242 13.34 3.77 -3.30
C LYS A 242 12.30 4.52 -2.48
N LEU A 243 11.48 3.77 -1.73
CA LEU A 243 10.49 4.32 -0.80
C LEU A 243 10.96 4.09 0.63
N ILE A 244 10.68 5.06 1.49
CA ILE A 244 10.86 4.93 2.94
C ILE A 244 9.62 5.37 3.70
N THR A 245 9.41 4.81 4.88
CA THR A 245 8.39 5.24 5.83
C THR A 245 8.83 4.92 7.26
N LEU A 246 8.19 5.54 8.25
CA LEU A 246 8.31 5.13 9.65
C LEU A 246 7.05 4.38 10.04
N LEU A 247 7.23 3.21 10.66
CA LEU A 247 6.12 2.43 11.20
C LEU A 247 6.35 2.12 12.67
N THR A 248 5.27 2.02 13.44
CA THR A 248 5.27 1.45 14.79
C THR A 248 5.66 -0.04 14.76
N PRO A 249 5.99 -0.68 15.91
CA PRO A 249 6.17 -2.13 15.96
C PRO A 249 4.96 -2.94 15.46
N GLU A 250 3.76 -2.36 15.54
CA GLU A 250 2.50 -2.89 15.02
C GLU A 250 2.33 -2.70 13.50
N ARG A 251 3.33 -2.09 12.84
CA ARG A 251 3.36 -1.74 11.40
C ARG A 251 2.26 -0.76 10.98
N GLU A 252 2.00 0.23 11.83
CA GLU A 252 1.07 1.32 11.54
C GLU A 252 1.84 2.63 11.35
N GLY A 253 1.30 3.57 10.57
CA GLY A 253 1.86 4.90 10.44
C GLY A 253 1.99 5.62 11.79
N VAL A 254 2.94 6.55 11.84
CA VAL A 254 3.34 7.21 13.09
C VAL A 254 2.57 8.51 13.37
N ILE A 255 1.84 9.04 12.37
CA ILE A 255 1.04 10.25 12.52
C ILE A 255 -0.40 9.83 12.82
N THR A 256 -0.81 9.97 14.07
CA THR A 256 -2.12 9.54 14.55
C THR A 256 -2.92 10.72 15.08
N LEU A 257 -4.14 10.86 14.60
CA LEU A 257 -5.16 11.77 15.10
C LEU A 257 -6.16 10.99 15.96
N VAL A 258 -6.54 11.52 17.12
CA VAL A 258 -7.53 10.91 18.01
C VAL A 258 -8.64 11.91 18.29
N ASN A 259 -9.89 11.46 18.22
CA ASN A 259 -11.04 12.27 18.56
C ASN A 259 -11.09 12.50 20.08
N LYS A 260 -11.22 13.76 20.51
CA LYS A 260 -11.28 14.14 21.94
C LYS A 260 -12.50 13.56 22.65
N ASN A 261 -13.60 13.38 21.91
CA ASN A 261 -14.87 12.92 22.46
C ASN A 261 -15.01 11.39 22.42
N ASP A 262 -14.25 10.72 21.54
CA ASP A 262 -14.17 9.26 21.48
C ASP A 262 -12.73 8.80 21.22
N PRO A 263 -11.95 8.46 22.26
CA PRO A 263 -10.57 7.99 22.08
C PRO A 263 -10.40 6.70 21.28
N LYS A 264 -11.50 6.00 20.95
CA LYS A 264 -11.47 4.83 20.05
C LYS A 264 -11.54 5.24 18.58
N ASP A 265 -12.05 6.42 18.30
CA ASP A 265 -12.05 7.03 16.97
C ASP A 265 -10.65 7.63 16.70
N LYS A 266 -9.88 6.87 15.93
CA LYS A 266 -8.48 7.16 15.61
C LYS A 266 -8.29 7.10 14.11
N ILE A 267 -7.55 8.08 13.60
CA ILE A 267 -7.15 8.13 12.19
C ILE A 267 -5.63 8.08 12.14
N VAL A 268 -5.11 7.09 11.44
CA VAL A 268 -3.67 6.95 11.18
C VAL A 268 -3.40 7.44 9.77
N LEU A 269 -2.44 8.35 9.63
CA LEU A 269 -1.99 8.87 8.35
C LEU A 269 -0.70 8.15 7.96
N ASP A 270 -0.80 7.33 6.91
CA ASP A 270 0.32 6.61 6.33
C ASP A 270 0.92 7.44 5.19
N PHE A 271 2.23 7.67 5.24
CA PHE A 271 2.98 8.35 4.18
C PHE A 271 4.22 7.55 3.80
N TYR A 272 4.46 7.44 2.50
CA TYR A 272 5.70 6.96 1.92
C TYR A 272 6.43 8.11 1.25
N PHE A 273 7.74 8.12 1.44
CA PHE A 273 8.61 9.17 1.00
C PHE A 273 9.61 8.66 -0.02
N HIS A 274 9.97 9.54 -0.95
CA HIS A 274 11.01 9.30 -1.94
C HIS A 274 11.78 10.60 -2.21
N ARG A 275 12.83 10.51 -3.03
CA ARG A 275 13.41 11.70 -3.67
C ARG A 275 13.83 11.38 -5.11
N LYS A 276 13.57 12.33 -6.02
CA LYS A 276 13.88 12.16 -7.46
C LYS A 276 15.36 12.25 -7.79
N GLN A 277 16.14 12.99 -6.99
CA GLN A 277 17.57 13.22 -7.23
C GLN A 277 18.34 13.18 -5.91
N LYS A 278 19.60 12.73 -5.98
CA LYS A 278 20.49 12.65 -4.83
C LYS A 278 20.65 14.02 -4.17
N GLY A 279 20.51 14.05 -2.84
CA GLY A 279 20.64 15.27 -2.04
C GLY A 279 19.47 16.25 -2.11
N LYS A 280 18.38 15.94 -2.83
CA LYS A 280 17.13 16.73 -2.76
C LYS A 280 16.29 16.31 -1.54
N PRO A 281 15.41 17.18 -1.02
CA PRO A 281 14.53 16.82 0.10
C PRO A 281 13.64 15.61 -0.20
N LEU A 282 13.19 14.93 0.86
CA LEU A 282 12.15 13.90 0.79
C LEU A 282 10.79 14.51 0.45
N GLU A 283 10.08 13.87 -0.47
CA GLU A 283 8.75 14.22 -0.97
C GLU A 283 7.77 13.07 -0.65
N VAL A 284 6.49 13.38 -0.40
CA VAL A 284 5.44 12.37 -0.18
C VAL A 284 4.89 11.90 -1.53
N ILE A 285 4.77 10.59 -1.73
CA ILE A 285 4.33 9.99 -2.99
C ILE A 285 3.19 8.99 -2.86
N LEU A 286 3.06 8.31 -1.71
CA LEU A 286 1.97 7.38 -1.40
C LEU A 286 1.47 7.60 0.02
#